data_AF-A0A845JWJ7-F1
#
_entry.id   AF-A0A845JWJ7-F1
#
_cell.length_a   1.000
_cell.length_b   1.000
_cell.length_c   1.000
_cell.angle_alpha   90.00
_cell.angle_beta   90.00
_cell.angle_gamma   90.00
#
_symmetry.space_group_name_H-M   'P 1'
#
loop_
_entity.id
_entity.type
_entity.pdbx_description
1 polymer ?
#
loop_
_entity_poly.entity_id
_entity_poly.type
_entity_poly.pdbx_seq_one_letter_code
_entity_poly.pdbx_strand_id
1 'polypeptide(L)'
;MELFSKTIHFQASSVANGLSELAVRSYRHLMTHGWQSLLKTVFTRLAQRSGWSYLSFVLWEEPLMQMKREEVQEATDPWPEAPWVSVLIDARLGTVRELAYSLRSVELQFWPRTEVCVLYDLEKDRRFEECLQAFIINHPDTHHHPISGHVASRDSRILLHNLRQSNWWIELEPGDRLAPDFLSRALLSLRTQPELRWIYGDTDLYGFGWRYRPDPKPDWDPIRLMGDNYLQGAVLSCSSPEAGESPYSQILRDLREGLREVQALHLEGIGVHRPSHTSRTFEASAELEEVREY
;
A
#
# COMPACT_ATOMS: atom_id res chain seq x y z
N MET A 1 -40.29 49.91 -14.22
CA MET A 1 -38.91 49.67 -14.68
C MET A 1 -37.93 49.85 -13.51
N GLU A 2 -38.20 49.21 -12.38
CA GLU A 2 -37.32 49.16 -11.20
C GLU A 2 -37.61 47.83 -10.51
N LEU A 3 -36.73 46.84 -10.65
CA LEU A 3 -36.69 45.63 -9.80
C LEU A 3 -35.47 44.71 -10.06
N PHE A 4 -34.54 45.06 -10.95
CA PHE A 4 -33.41 44.18 -11.33
C PHE A 4 -32.00 44.69 -10.94
N SER A 5 -31.87 45.63 -10.00
CA SER A 5 -30.55 46.22 -9.66
C SER A 5 -30.01 45.93 -8.25
N LYS A 6 -30.82 45.42 -7.30
CA LYS A 6 -30.37 45.31 -5.89
C LYS A 6 -29.81 43.94 -5.46
N THR A 7 -29.97 42.87 -6.23
CA THR A 7 -29.58 41.52 -5.78
C THR A 7 -28.11 41.17 -6.08
N ILE A 8 -27.48 41.83 -7.07
CA ILE A 8 -26.12 41.48 -7.52
C ILE A 8 -25.02 42.10 -6.62
N HIS A 9 -25.31 43.20 -5.91
CA HIS A 9 -24.31 43.87 -5.06
C HIS A 9 -24.11 43.22 -3.68
N PHE A 10 -25.06 42.42 -3.18
CA PHE A 10 -24.96 41.82 -1.84
C PHE A 10 -24.12 40.53 -1.82
N GLN A 11 -24.06 39.77 -2.92
CA GLN A 11 -23.23 38.56 -3.00
C GLN A 11 -21.75 38.84 -3.29
N ALA A 12 -21.42 39.93 -4.00
CA ALA A 12 -20.03 40.27 -4.31
C ALA A 12 -19.24 40.73 -3.07
N SER A 13 -19.89 41.41 -2.11
CA SER A 13 -19.24 41.96 -0.92
C SER A 13 -18.97 40.90 0.17
N SER A 14 -19.84 39.91 0.35
CA SER A 14 -19.62 38.83 1.33
C SER A 14 -18.52 37.86 0.89
N VAL A 15 -18.43 37.57 -0.41
CA VAL A 15 -17.37 36.74 -1.01
C VAL A 15 -16.02 37.46 -0.95
N ALA A 16 -15.98 38.77 -1.25
CA ALA A 16 -14.76 39.58 -1.14
C ALA A 16 -14.24 39.68 0.31
N ASN A 17 -15.14 39.84 1.28
CA ASN A 17 -14.78 39.86 2.70
C ASN A 17 -14.24 38.51 3.17
N GLY A 18 -14.85 37.39 2.76
CA GLY A 18 -14.36 36.05 3.09
C GLY A 18 -12.98 35.73 2.48
N LEU A 19 -12.71 36.19 1.25
CA LEU A 19 -11.41 36.04 0.60
C LEU A 19 -10.31 36.87 1.29
N SER A 20 -10.64 38.09 1.73
CA SER A 20 -9.70 38.94 2.46
C SER A 20 -9.33 38.37 3.82
N GLU A 21 -10.28 37.74 4.53
CA GLU A 21 -10.07 37.14 5.83
C GLU A 21 -9.25 35.85 5.74
N LEU A 22 -9.47 35.05 4.68
CA LEU A 22 -8.67 33.88 4.36
C LEU A 22 -7.24 34.26 3.99
N ALA A 23 -7.05 35.32 3.21
CA ALA A 23 -5.73 35.81 2.81
C ALA A 23 -4.94 36.30 4.04
N VAL A 24 -5.59 37.05 4.94
CA VAL A 24 -4.95 37.54 6.18
C VAL A 24 -4.61 36.39 7.14
N ARG A 25 -5.48 35.38 7.28
CA ARG A 25 -5.20 34.17 8.09
C ARG A 25 -4.05 33.35 7.50
N SER A 26 -4.03 33.16 6.19
CA SER A 26 -2.97 32.45 5.47
C SER A 26 -1.64 33.19 5.63
N TYR A 27 -1.63 34.51 5.41
CA TYR A 27 -0.44 35.34 5.60
C TYR A 27 0.09 35.28 7.05
N ARG A 28 -0.77 35.39 8.06
CA ARG A 28 -0.36 35.25 9.47
C ARG A 28 0.22 33.87 9.78
N HIS A 29 -0.36 32.81 9.22
CA HIS A 29 0.12 31.45 9.43
C HIS A 29 1.48 31.22 8.73
N LEU A 30 1.67 31.78 7.53
CA LEU A 30 2.95 31.80 6.82
C LEU A 30 4.06 32.45 7.67
N MET A 31 3.74 33.61 8.26
CA MET A 31 4.70 34.41 9.03
C MET A 31 5.03 33.82 10.41
N THR A 32 4.17 32.95 10.93
CA THR A 32 4.34 32.36 12.27
C THR A 32 4.90 30.94 12.24
N HIS A 33 4.60 30.16 11.19
CA HIS A 33 4.93 28.73 11.11
C HIS A 33 5.68 28.35 9.81
N GLY A 34 5.96 29.31 8.94
CA GLY A 34 6.68 29.09 7.69
C GLY A 34 5.83 28.53 6.56
N TRP A 35 6.36 28.62 5.33
CA TRP A 35 5.66 28.23 4.10
C TRP A 35 5.36 26.73 4.01
N GLN A 36 6.20 25.87 4.61
CA GLN A 36 5.98 24.43 4.71
C GLN A 36 4.74 24.09 5.56
N SER A 37 4.51 24.81 6.68
CA SER A 37 3.34 24.59 7.54
C SER A 37 2.06 25.12 6.91
N LEU A 38 2.17 26.18 6.12
CA LEU A 38 1.04 26.70 5.34
C LEU A 38 0.64 25.76 4.20
N LEU A 39 1.62 25.22 3.47
CA LEU A 39 1.37 24.16 2.50
C LEU A 39 0.71 22.96 3.18
N LYS A 40 1.23 22.51 4.33
CA LYS A 40 0.62 21.44 5.12
C LYS A 40 -0.84 21.73 5.45
N THR A 41 -1.17 22.91 5.97
CA THR A 41 -2.56 23.26 6.37
C THR A 41 -3.50 23.39 5.17
N VAL A 42 -3.06 24.00 4.07
CA VAL A 42 -3.87 24.11 2.83
C VAL A 42 -4.07 22.75 2.19
N PHE A 43 -3.01 21.93 2.14
CA PHE A 43 -3.04 20.57 1.61
C PHE A 43 -3.91 19.64 2.46
N THR A 44 -3.84 19.74 3.79
CA THR A 44 -4.69 18.99 4.71
C THR A 44 -6.17 19.26 4.46
N ARG A 45 -6.53 20.53 4.26
CA ARG A 45 -7.92 20.94 4.01
C ARG A 45 -8.41 20.58 2.61
N LEU A 46 -7.53 20.60 1.61
CA LEU A 46 -7.84 20.08 0.28
C LEU A 46 -8.00 18.56 0.31
N ALA A 47 -7.13 17.85 1.04
CA ALA A 47 -7.20 16.40 1.19
C ALA A 47 -8.45 15.89 1.90
N GLN A 48 -8.90 16.63 2.92
CA GLN A 48 -10.18 16.40 3.61
C GLN A 48 -11.40 16.60 2.71
N ARG A 49 -11.27 17.37 1.62
CA ARG A 49 -12.41 17.76 0.77
C ARG A 49 -12.46 17.02 -0.57
N SER A 50 -11.37 16.35 -0.97
CA SER A 50 -11.24 15.73 -2.29
C SER A 50 -10.97 14.22 -2.28
N GLY A 51 -10.97 13.54 -1.13
CA GLY A 51 -10.80 12.09 -1.06
C GLY A 51 -9.53 11.62 -1.79
N TRP A 52 -8.36 12.03 -1.31
CA TRP A 52 -7.08 11.74 -1.98
C TRP A 52 -6.93 10.25 -2.29
N SER A 53 -6.94 9.93 -3.58
CA SER A 53 -6.74 8.56 -4.07
C SER A 53 -5.29 8.13 -3.87
N TYR A 54 -5.05 6.83 -3.66
CA TYR A 54 -3.70 6.29 -3.58
C TYR A 54 -2.87 6.63 -4.83
N LEU A 55 -3.51 6.71 -6.00
CA LEU A 55 -2.86 7.12 -7.23
C LEU A 55 -2.28 8.54 -7.15
N SER A 56 -3.01 9.48 -6.55
CA SER A 56 -2.53 10.85 -6.34
C SER A 56 -1.30 10.90 -5.42
N PHE A 57 -1.28 10.04 -4.41
CA PHE A 57 -0.12 9.86 -3.55
C PHE A 57 1.06 9.24 -4.30
N VAL A 58 0.83 8.19 -5.10
CA VAL A 58 1.87 7.56 -5.93
C VAL A 58 2.50 8.56 -6.88
N LEU A 59 1.69 9.35 -7.60
CA LEU A 59 2.19 10.39 -8.52
C LEU A 59 3.01 11.48 -7.80
N TRP A 60 2.69 11.75 -6.53
CA TRP A 60 3.43 12.69 -5.70
C TRP A 60 4.78 12.11 -5.23
N GLU A 61 4.81 10.83 -4.87
CA GLU A 61 6.01 10.14 -4.38
C GLU A 61 6.91 9.60 -5.51
N GLU A 62 6.38 9.37 -6.71
CA GLU A 62 7.11 8.82 -7.85
C GLU A 62 8.44 9.56 -8.14
N PRO A 63 8.51 10.90 -8.09
CA PRO A 63 9.79 11.62 -8.23
C PRO A 63 10.80 11.35 -7.10
N LEU A 64 10.35 10.85 -5.95
CA LEU A 64 11.16 10.51 -4.78
C LEU A 64 11.51 9.01 -4.73
N MET A 65 10.96 8.20 -5.64
CA MET A 65 11.25 6.77 -5.73
C MET A 65 12.69 6.55 -6.20
N GLN A 66 13.25 5.41 -5.80
CA GLN A 66 14.62 5.05 -6.14
C GLN A 66 14.72 4.50 -7.56
N MET A 67 13.64 3.94 -8.09
CA MET A 67 13.54 3.47 -9.46
C MET A 67 12.32 4.09 -10.14
N LYS A 68 12.44 4.34 -11.45
CA LYS A 68 11.30 4.72 -12.30
C LYS A 68 10.71 3.54 -13.03
N ARG A 69 9.45 3.65 -13.45
CA ARG A 69 8.76 2.56 -14.17
C ARG A 69 9.49 2.19 -15.47
N GLU A 70 10.00 3.16 -16.21
CA GLU A 70 10.70 2.93 -17.48
C GLU A 70 12.01 2.16 -17.24
N GLU A 71 12.78 2.54 -16.21
CA GLU A 71 14.04 1.87 -15.84
C GLU A 71 13.80 0.40 -15.46
N VAL A 72 12.69 0.13 -14.76
CA VAL A 72 12.29 -1.23 -14.39
C VAL A 72 11.91 -2.05 -15.63
N GLN A 73 11.20 -1.46 -16.59
CA GLN A 73 10.83 -2.13 -17.83
C GLN A 73 12.07 -2.48 -18.65
N GLU A 74 12.96 -1.52 -18.88
CA GLU A 74 14.23 -1.74 -19.58
C GLU A 74 15.10 -2.81 -18.91
N ALA A 75 15.09 -2.85 -17.58
CA ALA A 75 15.82 -3.88 -16.83
C ALA A 75 15.16 -5.26 -16.91
N THR A 76 13.82 -5.34 -16.93
CA THR A 76 13.07 -6.60 -16.86
C THR A 76 12.87 -7.25 -18.22
N ASP A 77 12.71 -6.47 -19.29
CA ASP A 77 12.48 -6.96 -20.66
C ASP A 77 13.51 -8.01 -21.13
N PRO A 78 14.83 -7.84 -20.92
CA PRO A 78 15.83 -8.83 -21.32
C PRO A 78 16.01 -9.96 -20.29
N TRP A 79 15.10 -10.14 -19.31
CA TRP A 79 15.18 -11.19 -18.28
C TRP A 79 14.06 -12.23 -18.41
N PRO A 80 14.22 -13.24 -19.29
CA PRO A 80 13.22 -14.28 -19.50
C PRO A 80 12.85 -15.01 -18.21
N GLU A 81 13.83 -15.32 -17.37
CA GLU A 81 13.67 -16.04 -16.10
C GLU A 81 13.34 -15.14 -14.91
N ALA A 82 12.94 -13.88 -15.13
CA ALA A 82 12.60 -12.97 -14.04
C ALA A 82 11.51 -13.57 -13.12
N PRO A 83 11.70 -13.48 -11.80
CA PRO A 83 10.83 -14.16 -10.84
C PRO A 83 9.39 -13.66 -10.85
N TRP A 84 8.46 -14.58 -10.60
CA TRP A 84 7.09 -14.27 -10.22
C TRP A 84 6.97 -14.03 -8.72
N VAL A 85 6.17 -13.02 -8.33
CA VAL A 85 5.81 -12.75 -6.94
C VAL A 85 4.35 -13.09 -6.69
N SER A 86 4.08 -13.95 -5.72
CA SER A 86 2.75 -14.12 -5.13
C SER A 86 2.53 -13.12 -3.99
N VAL A 87 1.54 -12.24 -4.14
CA VAL A 87 1.06 -11.37 -3.07
C VAL A 87 -0.12 -12.04 -2.37
N LEU A 88 0.03 -12.34 -1.09
CA LEU A 88 -1.00 -12.97 -0.27
C LEU A 88 -1.68 -11.93 0.59
N ILE A 89 -3.02 -11.87 0.55
CA ILE A 89 -3.82 -10.96 1.36
C ILE A 89 -4.87 -11.77 2.12
N ASP A 90 -4.78 -11.77 3.46
CA ASP A 90 -5.83 -12.33 4.31
C ASP A 90 -6.87 -11.26 4.66
N ALA A 91 -7.92 -11.16 3.85
CA ALA A 91 -8.98 -10.16 4.00
C ALA A 91 -10.00 -10.49 5.11
N ARG A 92 -9.89 -11.64 5.80
CA ARG A 92 -10.88 -12.08 6.80
C ARG A 92 -10.99 -11.15 8.02
N LEU A 93 -9.94 -10.38 8.31
CA LEU A 93 -9.89 -9.42 9.42
C LEU A 93 -9.99 -7.96 8.96
N GLY A 94 -10.12 -7.71 7.65
CA GLY A 94 -10.19 -6.37 7.07
C GLY A 94 -11.57 -6.02 6.51
N THR A 95 -11.67 -4.81 5.97
CA THR A 95 -12.85 -4.35 5.21
C THR A 95 -12.66 -4.51 3.71
N VAL A 96 -13.75 -4.46 2.94
CA VAL A 96 -13.69 -4.46 1.46
C VAL A 96 -12.89 -3.27 0.94
N ARG A 97 -13.00 -2.11 1.61
CA ARG A 97 -12.25 -0.90 1.27
C ARG A 97 -10.74 -1.06 1.51
N GLU A 98 -10.36 -1.69 2.62
CA GLU A 98 -8.97 -2.02 2.92
C GLU A 98 -8.39 -2.99 1.88
N LEU A 99 -9.14 -4.02 1.50
CA LEU A 99 -8.77 -4.92 0.41
C LEU A 99 -8.56 -4.14 -0.91
N ALA A 100 -9.48 -3.25 -1.26
CA ALA A 100 -9.37 -2.45 -2.49
C ALA A 100 -8.10 -1.59 -2.50
N TYR A 101 -7.70 -1.02 -1.36
CA TYR A 101 -6.44 -0.27 -1.26
C TYR A 101 -5.20 -1.16 -1.47
N SER A 102 -5.20 -2.35 -0.87
CA SER A 102 -4.11 -3.30 -1.03
C SER A 102 -4.01 -3.78 -2.49
N LEU A 103 -5.12 -4.17 -3.11
CA LEU A 103 -5.19 -4.58 -4.52
C LEU A 103 -4.69 -3.47 -5.46
N ARG A 104 -5.13 -2.23 -5.24
CA ARG A 104 -4.68 -1.09 -6.03
C ARG A 104 -3.16 -0.85 -5.90
N SER A 105 -2.57 -1.17 -4.75
CA SER A 105 -1.13 -1.04 -4.55
C SER A 105 -0.32 -2.10 -5.30
N VAL A 106 -0.89 -3.29 -5.50
CA VAL A 106 -0.27 -4.35 -6.32
C VAL A 106 -0.36 -4.02 -7.80
N GLU A 107 -1.50 -3.50 -8.25
CA GLU A 107 -1.69 -3.07 -9.66
C GLU A 107 -0.69 -1.99 -10.07
N LEU A 108 -0.33 -1.10 -9.15
CA LEU A 108 0.59 0.00 -9.43
C LEU A 108 2.07 -0.40 -9.38
N GLN A 109 2.39 -1.66 -9.06
CA GLN A 109 3.77 -2.12 -9.04
C GLN A 109 4.45 -1.91 -10.39
N PHE A 110 5.73 -1.55 -10.35
CA PHE A 110 6.55 -1.43 -11.55
C PHE A 110 7.00 -2.82 -12.02
N TRP A 111 7.09 -3.78 -11.09
CA TRP A 111 7.42 -5.15 -11.42
C TRP A 111 6.27 -5.83 -12.18
N PRO A 112 6.51 -6.36 -13.39
CA PRO A 112 5.43 -6.79 -14.28
C PRO A 112 4.99 -8.26 -14.08
N ARG A 113 5.55 -8.99 -13.10
CA ARG A 113 5.29 -10.43 -12.87
C ARG A 113 4.82 -10.67 -11.45
N THR A 114 3.61 -10.24 -11.12
CA THR A 114 3.04 -10.42 -9.77
C THR A 114 1.67 -11.05 -9.86
N GLU A 115 1.36 -12.03 -9.03
CA GLU A 115 0.00 -12.57 -8.87
C GLU A 115 -0.55 -12.21 -7.49
N VAL A 116 -1.87 -12.19 -7.36
CA VAL A 116 -2.53 -11.88 -6.08
C VAL A 116 -3.44 -13.04 -5.67
N CYS A 117 -3.29 -13.47 -4.43
CA CYS A 117 -4.17 -14.44 -3.79
C CYS A 117 -4.86 -13.80 -2.59
N VAL A 118 -6.19 -13.87 -2.54
CA VAL A 118 -6.99 -13.25 -1.48
C VAL A 118 -7.77 -14.31 -0.73
N LEU A 119 -7.60 -14.33 0.59
CA LEU A 119 -8.41 -15.14 1.49
C LEU A 119 -9.55 -14.29 2.04
N TYR A 120 -10.79 -14.75 1.88
CA TYR A 120 -11.95 -14.08 2.44
C TYR A 120 -13.03 -15.09 2.81
N ASP A 121 -14.01 -14.64 3.61
CA ASP A 121 -15.10 -15.49 4.10
C ASP A 121 -16.39 -15.17 3.31
N LEU A 122 -16.71 -16.01 2.31
CA LEU A 122 -17.92 -15.84 1.47
C LEU A 122 -19.20 -15.82 2.31
N GLU A 123 -19.24 -16.55 3.43
CA GLU A 123 -20.45 -16.64 4.25
C GLU A 123 -20.74 -15.32 4.96
N LYS A 124 -19.72 -14.46 5.15
CA LYS A 124 -19.85 -13.20 5.88
C LYS A 124 -20.23 -12.03 5.00
N ASP A 125 -19.64 -11.90 3.80
CA ASP A 125 -19.88 -10.72 2.97
C ASP A 125 -19.57 -10.94 1.47
N ARG A 126 -20.61 -10.94 0.63
CA ARG A 126 -20.50 -11.07 -0.84
C ARG A 126 -19.81 -9.86 -1.48
N ARG A 127 -19.70 -8.72 -0.79
CA ARG A 127 -19.03 -7.52 -1.30
C ARG A 127 -17.53 -7.74 -1.56
N PHE A 128 -16.89 -8.67 -0.86
CA PHE A 128 -15.50 -9.06 -1.15
C PHE A 128 -15.38 -9.73 -2.52
N GLU A 129 -16.32 -10.61 -2.85
CA GLU A 129 -16.38 -11.26 -4.17
C GLU A 129 -16.61 -10.21 -5.28
N GLU A 130 -17.56 -9.29 -5.07
CA GLU A 130 -17.83 -8.21 -6.01
C GLU A 130 -16.62 -7.29 -6.21
N CYS A 131 -15.92 -6.93 -5.13
CA CYS A 131 -14.69 -6.14 -5.19
C CYS A 131 -13.59 -6.85 -5.99
N LEU A 132 -13.40 -8.15 -5.77
CA LEU A 132 -12.43 -8.94 -6.52
C LEU A 132 -12.82 -9.07 -8.00
N GLN A 133 -14.09 -9.31 -8.30
CA GLN A 133 -14.58 -9.36 -9.68
C GLN A 133 -14.40 -8.02 -10.40
N ALA A 134 -14.71 -6.90 -9.73
CA ALA A 134 -14.48 -5.57 -10.28
C ALA A 134 -12.99 -5.32 -10.56
N PHE A 135 -12.11 -5.75 -9.67
CA PHE A 135 -10.66 -5.68 -9.89
C PHE A 135 -10.24 -6.55 -11.09
N ILE A 136 -10.73 -7.79 -11.22
CA ILE A 136 -10.44 -8.67 -12.36
C ILE A 136 -10.92 -8.06 -13.69
N ILE A 137 -12.15 -7.55 -13.74
CA ILE A 137 -12.78 -7.03 -14.98
C ILE A 137 -12.06 -5.78 -15.48
N ASN A 138 -11.64 -4.89 -14.58
CA ASN A 138 -10.96 -3.65 -14.96
C ASN A 138 -9.50 -3.90 -15.39
N HIS A 139 -8.98 -5.11 -15.17
CA HIS A 139 -7.62 -5.49 -15.50
C HIS A 139 -7.61 -6.84 -16.28
N PRO A 140 -8.19 -6.92 -17.49
CA PRO A 140 -8.34 -8.18 -18.22
C PRO A 140 -7.04 -8.68 -18.87
N ASP A 141 -6.06 -7.79 -19.13
CA ASP A 141 -4.72 -8.13 -19.66
C ASP A 141 -3.78 -8.75 -18.61
N THR A 142 -4.35 -9.23 -17.50
CA THR A 142 -3.64 -9.85 -16.38
C THR A 142 -3.16 -11.28 -16.65
N HIS A 143 -2.63 -11.52 -17.85
CA HIS A 143 -1.59 -12.54 -18.04
C HIS A 143 -0.32 -12.22 -17.23
N HIS A 144 -0.17 -10.95 -16.83
CA HIS A 144 0.85 -10.40 -15.93
C HIS A 144 0.46 -10.39 -14.44
N HIS A 145 -0.84 -10.57 -14.15
CA HIS A 145 -1.36 -10.72 -12.79
C HIS A 145 -2.48 -11.75 -12.67
N PRO A 146 -2.20 -13.05 -12.92
CA PRO A 146 -3.23 -14.06 -12.77
C PRO A 146 -3.71 -14.06 -11.32
N ILE A 147 -4.91 -13.54 -11.06
CA ILE A 147 -5.53 -13.63 -9.74
C ILE A 147 -5.99 -15.06 -9.57
N SER A 148 -5.07 -15.91 -9.13
CA SER A 148 -5.32 -17.31 -8.83
C SER A 148 -5.79 -17.42 -7.38
N GLY A 149 -7.05 -17.05 -7.12
CA GLY A 149 -7.50 -16.92 -5.74
C GLY A 149 -9.01 -16.89 -5.54
N HIS A 150 -9.73 -17.87 -6.09
CA HIS A 150 -11.10 -18.15 -5.63
C HIS A 150 -11.03 -19.14 -4.47
N VAL A 151 -10.65 -18.66 -3.29
CA VAL A 151 -10.67 -19.50 -2.10
C VAL A 151 -11.43 -18.78 -1.00
N ALA A 152 -12.74 -18.94 -1.09
CA ALA A 152 -13.60 -18.83 0.06
C ALA A 152 -13.42 -20.07 0.94
N SER A 153 -12.30 -20.13 1.65
CA SER A 153 -12.03 -21.22 2.57
C SER A 153 -11.62 -20.67 3.90
N ARG A 154 -11.98 -21.37 4.96
CA ARG A 154 -11.39 -21.15 6.28
C ARG A 154 -9.94 -21.67 6.35
N ASP A 155 -9.51 -22.42 5.34
CA ASP A 155 -8.20 -23.07 5.25
C ASP A 155 -7.27 -22.32 4.27
N SER A 156 -6.25 -21.66 4.83
CA SER A 156 -5.20 -20.96 4.08
C SER A 156 -4.32 -21.89 3.23
N ARG A 157 -4.38 -23.22 3.42
CA ARG A 157 -3.67 -24.20 2.57
C ARG A 157 -4.19 -24.22 1.14
N ILE A 158 -5.47 -23.93 0.96
CA ILE A 158 -6.11 -23.96 -0.37
C ILE A 158 -5.63 -22.77 -1.23
N LEU A 159 -5.24 -21.64 -0.62
CA LEU A 159 -4.61 -20.52 -1.35
C LEU A 159 -3.29 -20.93 -1.98
N LEU A 160 -2.42 -21.56 -1.19
CA LEU A 160 -1.08 -21.97 -1.63
C LEU A 160 -1.12 -22.98 -2.77
N HIS A 161 -2.17 -23.81 -2.83
CA HIS A 161 -2.35 -24.81 -3.89
C HIS A 161 -2.79 -24.21 -5.23
N ASN A 162 -3.40 -23.02 -5.21
CA ASN A 162 -3.92 -22.38 -6.42
C ASN A 162 -2.93 -21.45 -7.11
N LEU A 163 -1.82 -21.14 -6.45
CA LEU A 163 -0.84 -20.19 -6.98
C LEU A 163 -0.06 -20.82 -8.13
N ARG A 164 0.27 -20.00 -9.12
CA ARG A 164 1.23 -20.43 -10.15
C ARG A 164 2.56 -20.69 -9.45
N GLN A 165 3.48 -21.38 -10.14
CA GLN A 165 4.82 -21.64 -9.62
C GLN A 165 5.56 -20.33 -9.35
N SER A 166 5.29 -19.73 -8.19
CA SER A 166 5.83 -18.46 -7.74
C SER A 166 7.22 -18.68 -7.17
N ASN A 167 8.13 -17.80 -7.56
CA ASN A 167 9.51 -17.84 -7.09
C ASN A 167 9.66 -17.10 -5.76
N TRP A 168 8.81 -16.10 -5.55
CA TRP A 168 8.84 -15.22 -4.39
C TRP A 168 7.43 -14.96 -3.86
N TRP A 169 7.36 -14.69 -2.56
CA TRP A 169 6.12 -14.58 -1.81
C TRP A 169 6.19 -13.36 -0.91
N ILE A 170 5.10 -12.61 -0.83
CA ILE A 170 4.94 -11.50 0.11
C ILE A 170 3.54 -11.54 0.72
N GLU A 171 3.47 -11.36 2.03
CA GLU A 171 2.20 -11.23 2.75
C GLU A 171 1.89 -9.75 2.97
N LEU A 172 0.64 -9.37 2.73
CA LEU A 172 0.16 -8.00 2.88
C LEU A 172 -1.11 -7.99 3.73
N GLU A 173 -1.08 -7.24 4.82
CA GLU A 173 -2.26 -7.03 5.65
C GLU A 173 -3.30 -6.17 4.91
N PRO A 174 -4.61 -6.39 5.13
CA PRO A 174 -5.63 -5.52 4.56
C PRO A 174 -5.42 -4.05 4.89
N GLY A 175 -5.40 -3.22 3.85
CA GLY A 175 -5.21 -1.78 3.93
C GLY A 175 -3.75 -1.33 3.87
N ASP A 176 -2.79 -2.24 4.04
CA ASP A 176 -1.39 -1.98 3.73
C ASP A 176 -1.23 -1.75 2.22
N ARG A 177 -0.32 -0.85 1.84
CA ARG A 177 -0.05 -0.46 0.45
C ARG A 177 1.42 -0.64 0.13
N LEU A 178 1.74 -1.49 -0.84
CA LEU A 178 3.12 -1.68 -1.30
C LEU A 178 3.61 -0.44 -2.05
N ALA A 179 4.84 -0.01 -1.76
CA ALA A 179 5.51 1.02 -2.54
C ALA A 179 5.65 0.54 -4.00
N PRO A 180 5.31 1.36 -5.03
CA PRO A 180 5.29 0.93 -6.43
C PRO A 180 6.61 0.36 -6.97
N ASP A 181 7.75 0.83 -6.45
CA ASP A 181 9.08 0.42 -6.87
C ASP A 181 9.68 -0.72 -6.03
N PHE A 182 9.01 -1.12 -4.94
CA PHE A 182 9.57 -2.02 -3.93
C PHE A 182 9.91 -3.40 -4.50
N LEU A 183 8.95 -4.04 -5.19
CA LEU A 183 9.18 -5.37 -5.79
C LEU A 183 10.30 -5.31 -6.84
N SER A 184 10.39 -4.23 -7.60
CA SER A 184 11.45 -4.06 -8.60
C SER A 184 12.83 -3.95 -7.97
N ARG A 185 12.97 -3.11 -6.92
CA ARG A 185 14.22 -3.00 -6.16
C ARG A 185 14.65 -4.34 -5.57
N ALA A 186 13.70 -5.06 -5.00
CA ALA A 186 13.97 -6.38 -4.42
C ALA A 186 14.41 -7.39 -5.46
N LEU A 187 13.67 -7.56 -6.54
CA LEU A 187 13.93 -8.66 -7.45
C LEU A 187 15.12 -8.37 -8.37
N LEU A 188 15.41 -7.10 -8.66
CA LEU A 188 16.63 -6.74 -9.39
C LEU A 188 17.90 -6.95 -8.58
N SER A 189 17.84 -6.92 -7.23
CA SER A 189 19.02 -7.23 -6.39
C SER A 189 19.51 -8.67 -6.59
N LEU A 190 18.61 -9.60 -6.93
CA LEU A 190 18.90 -11.01 -7.20
C LEU A 190 19.86 -11.23 -8.37
N ARG A 191 20.01 -10.25 -9.27
CA ARG A 191 21.03 -10.31 -10.32
C ARG A 191 22.45 -10.33 -9.78
N THR A 192 22.65 -9.69 -8.63
CA THR A 192 23.96 -9.58 -7.96
C THR A 192 24.08 -10.52 -6.76
N GLN A 193 22.95 -10.92 -6.17
CA GLN A 193 22.87 -11.76 -4.98
C GLN A 193 21.79 -12.86 -5.18
N PRO A 194 22.00 -13.82 -6.10
CA PRO A 194 21.02 -14.86 -6.41
C PRO A 194 20.75 -15.83 -5.25
N GLU A 195 21.60 -15.85 -4.23
CA GLU A 195 21.50 -16.65 -3.02
C GLU A 195 20.51 -16.11 -1.98
N LEU A 196 19.98 -14.90 -2.18
CA LEU A 196 19.01 -14.29 -1.27
C LEU A 196 17.79 -15.18 -1.11
N ARG A 197 17.40 -15.36 0.15
CA ARG A 197 16.19 -16.09 0.53
C ARG A 197 15.11 -15.17 1.08
N TRP A 198 15.55 -14.04 1.63
CA TRP A 198 14.70 -13.06 2.28
C TRP A 198 15.08 -11.65 1.81
N ILE A 199 14.09 -10.83 1.54
CA ILE A 199 14.30 -9.40 1.23
C ILE A 199 13.25 -8.62 1.98
N TYR A 200 13.64 -7.54 2.66
CA TYR A 200 12.68 -6.72 3.38
C TYR A 200 12.98 -5.23 3.25
N GLY A 201 11.96 -4.39 3.39
CA GLY A 201 12.09 -2.94 3.32
C GLY A 201 11.45 -2.23 4.51
N ASP A 202 11.72 -0.94 4.61
CA ASP A 202 11.20 -0.08 5.67
C ASP A 202 9.67 0.02 5.62
N THR A 203 9.08 0.44 6.74
CA THR A 203 7.63 0.73 6.79
C THR A 203 7.37 2.19 7.11
N ASP A 204 6.20 2.68 6.74
CA ASP A 204 5.73 4.01 7.14
C ASP A 204 4.26 3.94 7.50
N LEU A 205 3.81 4.77 8.45
CA LEU A 205 2.39 4.97 8.68
C LEU A 205 1.85 6.05 7.76
N TYR A 206 0.74 5.75 7.09
CA TYR A 206 -0.05 6.74 6.37
C TYR A 206 -1.38 7.00 7.07
N GLY A 207 -1.82 8.25 7.01
CA GLY A 207 -3.10 8.69 7.56
C GLY A 207 -3.43 10.10 7.07
N PHE A 208 -4.72 10.40 6.89
CA PHE A 208 -5.19 11.71 6.44
C PHE A 208 -4.61 12.20 5.09
N GLY A 209 -4.06 11.29 4.27
CA GLY A 209 -3.48 11.62 2.96
C GLY A 209 -1.98 11.94 2.97
N TRP A 210 -1.27 11.74 4.08
CA TRP A 210 0.20 11.87 4.13
C TRP A 210 0.85 10.78 5.01
N ARG A 211 2.15 10.60 4.79
CA ARG A 211 3.03 9.79 5.63
C ARG A 211 3.45 10.57 6.87
N TYR A 212 3.57 9.91 8.01
CA TYR A 212 3.91 10.64 9.23
C TYR A 212 4.73 9.87 10.27
N ARG A 213 5.05 8.59 10.03
CA ARG A 213 5.89 7.82 10.96
C ARG A 213 6.72 6.77 10.21
N PRO A 214 7.81 7.20 9.55
CA PRO A 214 8.79 6.27 9.00
C PRO A 214 9.36 5.39 10.11
N ASP A 215 9.47 4.11 9.82
CA ASP A 215 10.03 3.07 10.69
C ASP A 215 11.13 2.34 9.91
N PRO A 216 12.36 2.91 9.89
CA PRO A 216 13.47 2.28 9.23
C PRO A 216 13.91 1.02 9.98
N LYS A 217 14.15 -0.05 9.24
CA LYS A 217 14.57 -1.34 9.78
C LYS A 217 16.10 -1.40 9.88
N PRO A 218 16.65 -2.17 10.83
CA PRO A 218 18.08 -2.44 10.85
C PRO A 218 18.47 -3.36 9.70
N ASP A 219 19.78 -3.40 9.40
CA ASP A 219 20.33 -4.46 8.56
C ASP A 219 20.16 -5.83 9.19
N TRP A 220 20.35 -6.88 8.37
CA TRP A 220 20.12 -8.26 8.77
C TRP A 220 20.98 -8.66 9.95
N ASP A 221 20.31 -8.92 11.07
CA ASP A 221 20.89 -9.48 12.29
C ASP A 221 19.94 -10.58 12.83
N PRO A 222 20.31 -11.86 12.67
CA PRO A 222 19.49 -12.97 13.15
C PRO A 222 19.46 -13.06 14.68
N ILE A 223 20.46 -12.52 15.39
CA ILE A 223 20.47 -12.50 16.86
C ILE A 223 19.46 -11.47 17.35
N ARG A 224 19.46 -10.27 16.75
CA ARG A 224 18.46 -9.25 17.05
C ARG A 224 17.05 -9.75 16.77
N LEU A 225 16.87 -10.48 15.66
CA LEU A 225 15.57 -11.00 15.27
C LEU A 225 14.94 -11.87 16.36
N MET A 226 15.74 -12.67 17.08
CA MET A 226 15.24 -13.52 18.18
C MET A 226 14.63 -12.74 19.36
N GLY A 227 15.02 -11.48 19.54
CA GLY A 227 14.53 -10.61 20.63
C GLY A 227 13.54 -9.53 20.17
N ASP A 228 13.60 -9.14 18.90
CA ASP A 228 12.81 -8.06 18.32
C ASP A 228 12.42 -8.43 16.88
N ASN A 229 11.13 -8.64 16.64
CA ASN A 229 10.63 -8.91 15.30
C ASN A 229 10.60 -7.62 14.46
N TYR A 230 11.76 -7.24 13.92
CA TYR A 230 11.86 -6.12 12.98
C TYR A 230 11.42 -6.50 11.55
N LEU A 231 11.17 -7.78 11.26
CA LEU A 231 10.69 -8.27 9.96
C LEU A 231 9.16 -8.28 9.89
N GLN A 232 8.59 -7.08 9.72
CA GLN A 232 7.15 -6.88 9.60
C GLN A 232 6.82 -5.97 8.41
N GLY A 233 5.72 -6.26 7.73
CA GLY A 233 5.26 -5.47 6.58
C GLY A 233 5.88 -5.96 5.28
N ALA A 234 6.76 -5.16 4.68
CA ALA A 234 7.35 -5.44 3.37
C ALA A 234 8.42 -6.53 3.44
N VAL A 235 8.03 -7.81 3.48
CA VAL A 235 8.94 -8.96 3.58
C VAL A 235 8.65 -9.94 2.44
N LEU A 236 9.67 -10.23 1.64
CA LEU A 236 9.69 -11.21 0.57
C LEU A 236 10.45 -12.46 0.99
N SER A 237 9.93 -13.63 0.64
CA SER A 237 10.57 -14.93 0.84
C SER A 237 10.59 -15.74 -0.45
N CYS A 238 11.69 -16.45 -0.71
CA CYS A 238 11.77 -17.37 -1.86
C CYS A 238 11.13 -18.74 -1.59
N SER A 239 10.66 -18.97 -0.35
CA SER A 239 10.02 -20.21 0.07
C SER A 239 8.53 -19.95 0.29
N SER A 240 7.69 -20.86 -0.20
CA SER A 240 6.24 -20.76 0.06
C SER A 240 6.00 -20.70 1.57
N PRO A 241 5.18 -19.75 2.05
CA PRO A 241 4.77 -19.75 3.44
C PRO A 241 3.94 -20.99 3.74
N GLU A 242 3.96 -21.47 4.98
CA GLU A 242 2.96 -22.42 5.44
C GLU A 242 1.65 -21.70 5.79
N ALA A 243 0.55 -22.46 5.74
CA ALA A 243 -0.77 -21.93 6.03
C ALA A 243 -0.87 -21.33 7.45
N GLY A 244 -1.04 -20.00 7.52
CA GLY A 244 -1.13 -19.26 8.79
C GLY A 244 0.22 -19.01 9.47
N GLU A 245 1.34 -19.29 8.78
CA GLU A 245 2.68 -18.99 9.25
C GLU A 245 3.02 -17.53 8.94
N SER A 246 3.46 -16.76 9.94
CA SER A 246 3.96 -15.41 9.70
C SER A 246 5.37 -15.43 9.09
N PRO A 247 5.81 -14.36 8.39
CA PRO A 247 7.18 -14.27 7.88
C PRO A 247 8.24 -14.47 8.98
N TYR A 248 7.96 -13.97 10.18
CA TYR A 248 8.81 -14.15 11.36
C TYR A 248 8.92 -15.62 11.80
N SER A 249 7.80 -16.35 11.82
CA SER A 249 7.81 -17.77 12.16
C SER A 249 8.58 -18.58 11.11
N GLN A 250 8.37 -18.26 9.83
CA GLN A 250 9.01 -18.93 8.70
C GLN A 250 10.54 -18.73 8.72
N ILE A 251 11.01 -17.49 8.91
CA ILE A 251 12.46 -17.25 8.97
C ILE A 251 13.12 -17.88 10.21
N LEU A 252 12.41 -17.96 11.35
CA LEU A 252 12.90 -18.69 12.52
C LEU A 252 12.97 -20.20 12.26
N ARG A 253 12.02 -20.78 11.50
CA ARG A 253 12.10 -22.17 11.05
C ARG A 253 13.32 -22.37 10.16
N ASP A 254 13.49 -21.52 9.16
CA ASP A 254 14.64 -21.54 8.25
C ASP A 254 15.98 -21.50 9.01
N LEU A 255 16.11 -20.59 9.98
CA LEU A 255 17.29 -20.48 10.86
C LEU A 255 17.53 -21.74 11.69
N ARG A 256 16.46 -22.39 12.21
CA ARG A 256 16.54 -23.61 13.02
C ARG A 256 16.92 -24.85 12.21
N GLU A 257 16.49 -24.93 10.96
CA GLU A 257 16.78 -26.04 10.05
C GLU A 257 18.24 -26.07 9.56
N GLY A 258 19.09 -25.19 10.11
CA GLY A 258 20.53 -25.21 9.85
C GLY A 258 20.95 -24.33 8.69
N LEU A 259 20.05 -23.48 8.17
CA LEU A 259 20.42 -22.37 7.29
C LEU A 259 21.13 -21.28 8.11
N ARG A 260 22.30 -21.59 8.70
CA ARG A 260 23.14 -20.58 9.38
C ARG A 260 23.56 -19.45 8.44
N GLU A 261 23.36 -19.64 7.14
CA GLU A 261 23.55 -18.69 6.06
C GLU A 261 22.21 -18.27 5.44
N VAL A 262 21.16 -18.02 6.23
CA VAL A 262 19.99 -17.29 5.70
C VAL A 262 20.51 -15.94 5.19
N GLN A 263 20.52 -15.79 3.87
CA GLN A 263 20.86 -14.55 3.19
C GLN A 263 19.60 -13.70 3.13
N ALA A 264 19.55 -12.69 4.00
CA ALA A 264 18.49 -11.70 4.00
C ALA A 264 19.07 -10.33 3.63
N LEU A 265 18.37 -9.62 2.75
CA LEU A 265 18.73 -8.27 2.35
C LEU A 265 17.73 -7.26 2.91
N HIS A 266 18.25 -6.25 3.59
CA HIS A 266 17.52 -5.03 3.87
C HIS A 266 17.61 -4.09 2.66
N LEU A 267 16.47 -3.63 2.15
CA LEU A 267 16.38 -2.56 1.18
C LEU A 267 16.03 -1.25 1.88
N GLU A 268 16.98 -0.32 1.90
CA GLU A 268 16.72 1.03 2.39
C GLU A 268 15.54 1.66 1.62
N GLY A 269 14.67 2.35 2.35
CA GLY A 269 13.50 3.02 1.82
C GLY A 269 12.22 2.22 1.99
N ILE A 270 11.10 2.93 1.90
CA ILE A 270 9.79 2.37 2.24
C ILE A 270 9.42 1.26 1.26
N GLY A 271 9.12 0.08 1.80
CA GLY A 271 8.53 -1.03 1.05
C GLY A 271 7.01 -1.11 1.21
N VAL A 272 6.48 -0.68 2.37
CA VAL A 272 5.04 -0.71 2.63
C VAL A 272 4.58 0.50 3.44
N HIS A 273 3.41 1.02 3.09
CA HIS A 273 2.69 2.03 3.86
C HIS A 273 1.53 1.36 4.59
N ARG A 274 1.47 1.52 5.91
CA ARG A 274 0.44 0.93 6.76
C ARG A 274 -0.56 1.97 7.22
N PRO A 275 -1.87 1.69 7.20
CA PRO A 275 -2.86 2.64 7.66
C PRO A 275 -2.70 2.83 9.17
N SER A 276 -2.81 4.06 9.64
CA SER A 276 -2.85 4.33 11.06
C SER A 276 -4.09 3.73 11.73
N HIS A 277 -3.97 3.30 13.00
CA HIS A 277 -5.15 2.88 13.78
C HIS A 277 -6.23 3.98 13.88
N THR A 278 -5.81 5.25 13.87
CA THR A 278 -6.72 6.41 13.90
C THR A 278 -7.44 6.63 12.56
N SER A 279 -6.80 6.34 11.42
CA SER A 279 -7.48 6.37 10.12
C SER A 279 -8.45 5.21 9.95
N ARG A 280 -8.12 4.01 10.45
CA ARG A 280 -9.06 2.87 10.46
C ARG A 280 -10.36 3.19 11.21
N THR A 281 -10.26 3.87 12.35
CA THR A 281 -11.42 4.25 13.18
C THR A 281 -12.16 5.48 12.63
N PHE A 282 -11.45 6.48 12.11
CA PHE A 282 -12.05 7.67 11.50
C PHE A 282 -12.81 7.35 10.20
N GLU A 283 -12.28 6.44 9.38
CA GLU A 283 -12.94 6.00 8.15
C GLU A 283 -14.13 5.07 8.45
N ALA A 284 -14.07 4.24 9.50
CA ALA A 284 -15.22 3.47 9.98
C ALA A 284 -16.36 4.37 10.52
N SER A 285 -16.06 5.56 11.07
CA SER A 285 -17.10 6.53 11.45
C SER A 285 -17.77 7.21 10.25
N ALA A 286 -17.07 7.38 9.13
CA ALA A 286 -17.66 7.92 7.90
C ALA A 286 -18.68 6.94 7.28
N GLU A 287 -18.45 5.63 7.41
CA GLU A 287 -19.42 4.59 7.01
C GLU A 287 -20.72 4.65 7.84
N LEU A 288 -20.64 4.99 9.13
CA LEU A 288 -21.82 5.15 9.99
C LEU A 288 -22.65 6.40 9.68
N GLU A 289 -22.03 7.44 9.10
CA GLU A 289 -22.74 8.64 8.62
C GLU A 289 -23.40 8.39 7.26
N GLU A 290 -22.75 7.70 6.31
CA GLU A 290 -23.36 7.33 5.02
C GLU A 290 -24.54 6.34 5.19
N VAL A 291 -24.50 5.44 6.18
CA VAL A 291 -25.61 4.51 6.47
C VAL A 291 -26.79 5.21 7.17
N ARG A 292 -26.62 6.43 7.69
CA ARG A 292 -27.73 7.22 8.26
C ARG A 292 -28.46 8.10 7.23
N GLU A 293 -27.94 8.23 6.02
CA GLU A 293 -28.58 8.97 4.92
C GLU A 293 -29.24 8.07 3.86
N TYR A 294 -29.43 6.78 4.13
CA TYR A 294 -30.30 5.86 3.39
C TYR A 294 -31.44 5.33 4.26
#